data_AF-A0A8J7FFI3-F1
#
_entry.id   AF-A0A8J7FFI3-F1
#
_cell.length_a   1.000
_cell.length_b   1.000
_cell.length_c   1.000
_cell.angle_alpha   90.00
_cell.angle_beta   90.00
_cell.angle_gamma   90.00
#
_symmetry.space_group_name_H-M   'P 1'
#
loop_
_entity.id
_entity.type
_entity.pdbx_description
1 polymer ?
#
loop_
_entity_poly.entity_id
_entity_poly.type
_entity_poly.pdbx_seq_one_letter_code
_entity_poly.pdbx_strand_id
1 'polypeptide(L)'
;MKKPIFTTALLIISLLTIGCNQNETANTDSNNQVQTDNSEVASVNKEPIDNSSSNSNNQDSTINEKPPVETGSTAAKTPVNNTSKTPKSGEGQPKVGTIKDIVQGDLKCYVTLTDEQGKEQNIGASFEICAQDKQFLNQKVNLSYDILEFNDCESNEPCGKTKKESAIVKMDVIGSSKNSQKSSGDALTLSNGEWTIKLSNYDSWNGTNGTGNVNYNGCDSKNNCIQLTGGKVFCRDGKCVTGWQNGEYAYAIESVITEDNNSNQASTLIVRQGDKVILRAEGLKRV
;
A
#
# COMPACT_ATOMS: atom_id res chain seq x y z
N MET A 1 -27.07 45.43 12.49
CA MET A 1 -26.32 45.41 13.77
C MET A 1 -27.31 45.49 14.92
N LYS A 2 -27.34 44.47 15.78
CA LYS A 2 -27.80 44.47 17.18
C LYS A 2 -27.70 43.01 17.67
N LYS A 3 -26.70 42.73 18.50
CA LYS A 3 -26.51 41.47 19.22
C LYS A 3 -27.15 41.62 20.60
N PRO A 4 -27.81 40.60 21.16
CA PRO A 4 -27.95 40.50 22.61
C PRO A 4 -26.82 39.63 23.17
N ILE A 5 -26.18 40.21 24.18
CA ILE A 5 -25.19 39.63 25.09
C ILE A 5 -25.98 38.78 26.09
N PHE A 6 -25.60 37.50 26.28
CA PHE A 6 -26.06 36.71 27.42
C PHE A 6 -24.90 36.50 28.39
N THR A 7 -25.09 37.11 29.55
CA THR A 7 -24.22 37.13 30.73
C THR A 7 -24.43 35.86 31.56
N THR A 8 -23.34 35.13 31.78
CA THR A 8 -22.90 34.40 32.98
C THR A 8 -23.92 33.79 33.95
N ALA A 9 -23.80 32.48 34.20
CA ALA A 9 -23.91 31.91 35.54
C ALA A 9 -23.09 30.60 35.64
N LEU A 10 -21.93 30.71 36.30
CA LEU A 10 -21.08 29.60 36.73
C LEU A 10 -21.68 29.04 38.03
N LEU A 11 -22.07 27.77 38.06
CA LEU A 11 -22.54 27.12 39.28
C LEU A 11 -21.66 25.90 39.56
N ILE A 12 -20.72 26.11 40.46
CA ILE A 12 -19.82 25.11 41.04
C ILE A 12 -20.65 24.32 42.06
N ILE A 13 -20.84 23.02 41.84
CA ILE A 13 -21.31 22.09 42.86
C ILE A 13 -20.24 21.00 43.02
N SER A 14 -19.39 21.22 44.00
CA SER A 14 -18.52 20.21 44.60
C SER A 14 -19.36 19.32 45.54
N LEU A 15 -19.40 18.02 45.25
CA LEU A 15 -19.82 16.99 46.21
C LEU A 15 -18.64 16.04 46.43
N LEU A 16 -18.11 16.11 47.65
CA LEU A 16 -17.32 15.09 48.30
C LEU A 16 -18.25 13.95 48.74
N THR A 17 -17.90 12.71 48.44
CA THR A 17 -18.23 11.57 49.31
C THR A 17 -16.99 10.73 49.57
N ILE A 18 -16.87 10.39 50.85
CA ILE A 18 -15.85 9.61 51.54
C ILE A 18 -16.36 8.16 51.65
N GLY A 19 -15.46 7.18 51.50
CA GLY A 19 -15.59 5.78 51.99
C GLY A 19 -16.55 4.88 51.20
N CYS A 20 -16.43 3.55 51.17
CA CYS A 20 -15.67 2.63 52.00
C CYS A 20 -15.23 1.41 51.17
N ASN A 21 -14.14 0.81 51.64
CA ASN A 21 -13.58 -0.48 51.27
C ASN A 21 -14.41 -1.60 51.91
N GLN A 22 -14.81 -2.64 51.17
CA GLN A 22 -15.11 -3.94 51.77
C GLN A 22 -15.01 -5.08 50.74
N ASN A 23 -14.07 -5.98 51.02
CA ASN A 23 -14.05 -7.36 50.55
C ASN A 23 -15.23 -8.11 51.17
N GLU A 24 -15.96 -8.89 50.36
CA GLU A 24 -16.61 -10.10 50.83
C GLU A 24 -16.32 -11.26 49.87
N THR A 25 -15.69 -12.27 50.46
CA THR A 25 -15.42 -13.59 49.94
C THR A 25 -16.72 -14.41 49.98
N ALA A 26 -17.01 -15.15 48.92
CA ALA A 26 -17.83 -16.35 49.02
C ALA A 26 -17.10 -17.50 48.29
N ASN A 27 -16.63 -18.44 49.09
CA ASN A 27 -16.06 -19.73 48.69
C ASN A 27 -17.11 -20.61 48.00
N THR A 28 -16.68 -21.42 47.04
CA THR A 28 -16.96 -22.86 47.06
C THR A 28 -15.80 -23.59 46.41
N ASP A 29 -15.20 -24.47 47.20
CA ASP A 29 -14.12 -25.38 46.88
C ASP A 29 -14.46 -26.35 45.74
N SER A 30 -13.46 -26.68 44.93
CA SER A 30 -13.15 -28.09 44.64
C SER A 30 -11.69 -28.24 44.22
N ASN A 31 -10.99 -28.96 45.08
CA ASN A 31 -9.62 -29.46 45.01
C ASN A 31 -9.26 -30.09 43.65
N ASN A 32 -8.07 -29.77 43.14
CA ASN A 32 -6.98 -30.75 43.13
C ASN A 32 -5.61 -30.08 43.00
N GLN A 33 -4.84 -30.18 44.08
CA GLN A 33 -3.39 -30.03 44.15
C GLN A 33 -2.73 -31.32 43.64
N VAL A 34 -1.59 -31.22 42.94
CA VAL A 34 -0.27 -31.83 43.23
C VAL A 34 0.72 -31.15 42.25
N GLN A 35 1.66 -30.25 42.65
CA GLN A 35 3.02 -30.48 43.19
C GLN A 35 3.99 -31.17 42.19
N THR A 36 5.28 -30.83 41.96
CA THR A 36 6.25 -29.89 42.57
C THR A 36 7.51 -29.75 41.68
N ASP A 37 8.29 -28.69 41.97
CA ASP A 37 9.77 -28.57 42.03
C ASP A 37 10.71 -28.58 40.79
N ASN A 38 11.23 -27.38 40.50
CA ASN A 38 12.64 -26.93 40.49
C ASN A 38 13.79 -27.94 40.24
N SER A 39 14.67 -27.61 39.28
CA SER A 39 16.08 -27.29 39.58
C SER A 39 16.83 -26.68 38.39
N GLU A 40 17.69 -25.75 38.78
CA GLU A 40 18.72 -25.00 38.06
C GLU A 40 19.95 -25.88 37.72
N VAL A 41 20.74 -25.49 36.71
CA VAL A 41 22.22 -25.38 36.71
C VAL A 41 22.76 -25.22 35.26
N ALA A 42 23.32 -24.03 35.00
CA ALA A 42 24.60 -23.67 34.32
C ALA A 42 25.39 -24.77 33.57
N SER A 43 26.22 -24.57 32.54
CA SER A 43 27.00 -23.45 31.99
C SER A 43 27.80 -24.00 30.77
N VAL A 44 27.98 -23.28 29.64
CA VAL A 44 29.24 -22.59 29.21
C VAL A 44 30.06 -23.26 28.08
N ASN A 45 30.29 -22.44 27.03
CA ASN A 45 31.42 -22.35 26.07
C ASN A 45 31.70 -23.53 25.09
N LYS A 46 32.20 -23.36 23.86
CA LYS A 46 33.05 -22.32 23.25
C LYS A 46 33.06 -22.53 21.71
N GLU A 47 32.98 -21.46 20.92
CA GLU A 47 33.70 -21.34 19.62
C GLU A 47 35.20 -21.08 19.90
N PRO A 48 36.17 -20.94 18.95
CA PRO A 48 36.08 -20.85 17.48
C PRO A 48 37.22 -21.62 16.72
N ILE A 49 37.37 -21.33 15.41
CA ILE A 49 38.60 -21.24 14.57
C ILE A 49 38.78 -22.31 13.47
N ASP A 50 38.38 -21.92 12.25
CA ASP A 50 39.24 -21.53 11.10
C ASP A 50 40.18 -22.53 10.35
N ASN A 51 40.23 -22.26 9.04
CA ASN A 51 41.27 -22.53 8.03
C ASN A 51 41.47 -23.92 7.38
N SER A 52 41.00 -23.97 6.13
CA SER A 52 41.82 -23.98 4.88
C SER A 52 42.59 -25.24 4.44
N SER A 53 42.52 -25.42 3.10
CA SER A 53 43.41 -26.17 2.19
C SER A 53 43.25 -27.69 2.15
N SER A 54 43.40 -28.43 1.05
CA SER A 54 43.62 -28.18 -0.39
C SER A 54 43.72 -29.57 -1.06
N ASN A 55 43.76 -29.57 -2.40
CA ASN A 55 44.12 -30.64 -3.37
C ASN A 55 42.97 -31.51 -3.90
N SER A 56 42.58 -31.35 -5.18
CA SER A 56 43.31 -31.58 -6.46
C SER A 56 43.15 -33.02 -6.93
N ASN A 57 42.55 -33.19 -8.12
CA ASN A 57 43.31 -33.68 -9.28
C ASN A 57 42.58 -33.43 -10.61
N ASN A 58 43.40 -32.96 -11.56
CA ASN A 58 43.16 -32.69 -12.98
C ASN A 58 43.07 -33.97 -13.83
N GLN A 59 42.41 -33.84 -14.98
CA GLN A 59 42.89 -34.28 -16.32
C GLN A 59 41.94 -33.66 -17.36
N ASP A 60 42.28 -32.58 -18.05
CA ASP A 60 43.21 -32.42 -19.20
C ASP A 60 42.97 -33.36 -20.39
N SER A 61 42.57 -32.76 -21.52
CA SER A 61 43.01 -33.11 -22.87
C SER A 61 42.63 -31.99 -23.86
N THR A 62 43.66 -31.34 -24.41
CA THR A 62 43.64 -30.36 -25.51
C THR A 62 44.45 -30.92 -26.68
N ILE A 63 43.96 -30.89 -27.94
CA ILE A 63 44.70 -30.65 -29.21
C ILE A 63 43.65 -30.24 -30.29
N ASN A 64 43.50 -28.96 -30.68
CA ASN A 64 44.11 -28.21 -31.81
C ASN A 64 43.86 -28.76 -33.24
N GLU A 65 43.18 -27.97 -34.11
CA GLU A 65 43.72 -27.50 -35.42
C GLU A 65 42.80 -26.47 -36.15
N LYS A 66 43.43 -25.55 -36.88
CA LYS A 66 42.90 -24.44 -37.72
C LYS A 66 43.85 -24.31 -38.95
N PRO A 67 43.63 -23.43 -39.96
CA PRO A 67 42.66 -23.30 -41.08
C PRO A 67 43.33 -23.52 -42.48
N PRO A 68 42.70 -23.17 -43.64
CA PRO A 68 42.89 -21.85 -44.31
C PRO A 68 41.59 -21.29 -44.98
N VAL A 69 41.20 -20.00 -44.93
CA VAL A 69 41.61 -18.75 -45.64
C VAL A 69 41.50 -18.74 -47.18
N GLU A 70 40.65 -17.84 -47.71
CA GLU A 70 40.83 -16.92 -48.88
C GLU A 70 39.60 -15.96 -48.89
N THR A 71 39.66 -14.63 -48.67
CA THR A 71 40.33 -13.47 -49.31
C THR A 71 39.71 -13.02 -50.65
N GLY A 72 39.11 -11.82 -50.69
CA GLY A 72 38.99 -11.02 -51.94
C GLY A 72 37.80 -10.05 -52.08
N SER A 73 38.03 -8.76 -51.72
CA SER A 73 37.59 -7.49 -52.37
C SER A 73 36.22 -7.41 -53.09
N THR A 74 35.39 -6.38 -52.92
CA THR A 74 35.67 -4.98 -53.33
C THR A 74 34.55 -4.04 -52.84
N ALA A 75 34.94 -2.78 -52.64
CA ALA A 75 34.16 -1.61 -52.23
C ALA A 75 32.72 -1.48 -52.78
N ALA A 76 31.79 -1.17 -51.87
CA ALA A 76 30.74 -0.20 -52.12
C ALA A 76 30.72 0.78 -50.94
N LYS A 77 31.23 1.99 -51.20
CA LYS A 77 31.04 3.16 -50.33
C LYS A 77 29.56 3.52 -50.36
N THR A 78 28.75 2.91 -49.51
CA THR A 78 27.45 3.49 -49.15
C THR A 78 27.74 4.72 -48.30
N PRO A 79 27.13 5.89 -48.61
CA PRO A 79 27.28 7.05 -47.76
C PRO A 79 26.62 6.70 -46.44
N VAL A 80 27.44 6.46 -45.40
CA VAL A 80 26.99 6.51 -44.03
C VAL A 80 26.55 7.95 -43.83
N ASN A 81 25.27 8.19 -44.05
CA ASN A 81 24.59 9.38 -43.59
C ASN A 81 24.69 9.31 -42.07
N ASN A 82 25.81 9.81 -41.54
CA ASN A 82 25.98 10.20 -40.15
C ASN A 82 25.06 11.41 -39.92
N THR A 83 23.76 11.17 -40.01
CA THR A 83 22.82 11.94 -39.22
C THR A 83 23.09 11.46 -37.81
N SER A 84 24.03 12.15 -37.13
CA SER A 84 24.09 12.15 -35.68
C SER A 84 22.74 12.67 -35.20
N LYS A 85 21.75 11.77 -35.17
CA LYS A 85 20.44 12.03 -34.58
C LYS A 85 20.72 12.14 -33.10
N THR A 86 20.88 13.37 -32.64
CA THR A 86 20.79 13.68 -31.22
C THR A 86 19.56 12.95 -30.69
N PRO A 87 19.70 12.09 -29.66
CA PRO A 87 18.58 11.30 -29.18
C PRO A 87 17.47 12.27 -28.77
N LYS A 88 16.33 12.15 -29.44
CA LYS A 88 15.15 12.97 -29.18
C LYS A 88 14.29 12.25 -28.17
N SER A 89 14.03 12.90 -27.05
CA SER A 89 13.23 12.32 -25.97
C SER A 89 11.87 11.83 -26.49
N GLY A 90 11.54 10.57 -26.19
CA GLY A 90 10.27 9.93 -26.51
C GLY A 90 10.01 9.62 -27.99
N GLU A 91 10.99 9.78 -28.89
CA GLU A 91 10.78 9.49 -30.32
C GLU A 91 10.61 7.97 -30.57
N GLY A 92 9.47 7.57 -31.14
CA GLY A 92 9.14 6.17 -31.40
C GLY A 92 8.75 5.34 -30.17
N GLN A 93 8.70 5.97 -28.98
CA GLN A 93 8.30 5.32 -27.73
C GLN A 93 6.81 5.59 -27.45
N PRO A 94 6.10 4.64 -26.82
CA PRO A 94 4.69 4.79 -26.50
C PRO A 94 4.49 5.90 -25.47
N LYS A 95 3.52 6.78 -25.71
CA LYS A 95 3.12 7.81 -24.73
C LYS A 95 2.19 7.26 -23.66
N VAL A 96 1.49 6.17 -23.97
CA VAL A 96 0.51 5.54 -23.10
C VAL A 96 0.69 4.03 -23.20
N GLY A 97 0.60 3.35 -22.06
CA GLY A 97 0.64 1.89 -22.04
C GLY A 97 0.26 1.31 -20.67
N THR A 98 0.06 0.00 -20.64
CA THR A 98 -0.22 -0.74 -19.40
C THR A 98 1.05 -1.42 -18.92
N ILE A 99 1.50 -1.09 -17.72
CA ILE A 99 2.72 -1.66 -17.15
C ILE A 99 2.48 -3.13 -16.80
N LYS A 100 3.40 -3.99 -17.23
CA LYS A 100 3.42 -5.43 -16.94
C LYS A 100 4.44 -5.76 -15.86
N ASP A 101 5.61 -5.15 -15.95
CA ASP A 101 6.71 -5.46 -15.05
C ASP A 101 7.61 -4.23 -14.86
N ILE A 102 8.23 -4.12 -13.69
CA ILE A 102 9.22 -3.10 -13.34
C ILE A 102 10.34 -3.78 -12.58
N VAL A 103 11.55 -3.73 -13.13
CA VAL A 103 12.73 -4.38 -12.57
C VAL A 103 13.83 -3.36 -12.37
N GLN A 104 14.33 -3.28 -11.14
CA GLN A 104 15.54 -2.52 -10.84
C GLN A 104 16.75 -3.32 -11.32
N GLY A 105 17.38 -2.86 -12.39
CA GLY A 105 18.68 -3.38 -12.82
C GLY A 105 19.82 -2.48 -12.37
N ASP A 106 21.04 -2.88 -12.70
CA ASP A 106 22.24 -2.24 -12.17
C ASP A 106 22.55 -0.89 -12.83
N LEU A 107 22.16 -0.73 -14.10
CA LEU A 107 22.41 0.48 -14.88
C LEU A 107 21.23 1.44 -14.92
N LYS A 108 20.01 0.90 -14.83
CA LYS A 108 18.75 1.67 -14.89
C LYS A 108 17.57 0.82 -14.42
N CYS A 109 16.43 1.48 -14.29
CA CYS A 109 15.15 0.81 -14.13
C CYS A 109 14.67 0.28 -15.49
N TYR A 110 14.14 -0.94 -15.54
CA TYR A 110 13.56 -1.53 -16.74
C TYR A 110 12.05 -1.68 -16.57
N VAL A 111 11.29 -1.19 -17.54
CA VAL A 111 9.83 -1.19 -17.51
C VAL A 111 9.32 -1.97 -18.71
N THR A 112 8.60 -3.06 -18.46
CA THR A 112 7.88 -3.80 -19.49
C THR A 112 6.44 -3.32 -19.53
N LEU A 113 5.95 -2.94 -20.71
CA LEU A 113 4.59 -2.42 -20.87
C LEU A 113 3.98 -2.83 -22.21
N THR A 114 2.64 -2.88 -22.25
CA THR A 114 1.86 -3.07 -23.48
C THR A 114 1.34 -1.72 -23.95
N ASP A 115 1.68 -1.30 -25.18
CA ASP A 115 1.19 -0.05 -25.78
C ASP A 115 -0.29 -0.14 -26.22
N GLU A 116 -0.85 0.96 -26.73
CA GLU A 116 -2.24 1.01 -27.17
C GLU A 116 -2.52 0.15 -28.41
N GLN A 117 -1.48 -0.29 -29.12
CA GLN A 117 -1.55 -1.20 -30.25
C GLN A 117 -1.45 -2.68 -29.81
N GLY A 118 -1.31 -2.94 -28.50
CA GLY A 118 -1.18 -4.29 -27.95
C GLY A 118 0.23 -4.86 -28.05
N LYS A 119 1.24 -4.07 -28.44
CA LYS A 119 2.62 -4.52 -28.56
C LYS A 119 3.36 -4.34 -27.24
N GLU A 120 4.04 -5.39 -26.82
CA GLU A 120 4.90 -5.36 -25.63
C GLU A 120 6.25 -4.72 -25.94
N GLN A 121 6.72 -3.84 -25.06
CA GLN A 121 7.99 -3.15 -25.17
C GLN A 121 8.67 -3.08 -23.80
N ASN A 122 9.99 -3.26 -23.79
CA ASN A 122 10.84 -3.04 -22.63
C ASN A 122 11.59 -1.72 -22.81
N ILE A 123 11.41 -0.80 -21.87
CA ILE A 123 11.92 0.57 -21.96
C ILE A 123 12.70 0.92 -20.70
N GLY A 124 13.83 1.60 -20.86
CA GLY A 124 14.60 2.13 -19.75
C GLY A 124 13.87 3.28 -19.04
N ALA A 125 14.02 3.33 -17.72
CA ALA A 125 13.44 4.34 -16.85
C ALA A 125 14.47 4.82 -15.81
N SER A 126 14.18 5.95 -15.19
CA SER A 126 14.96 6.44 -14.05
C SER A 126 14.75 5.55 -12.81
N PHE A 127 15.70 5.55 -11.89
CA PHE A 127 15.62 4.71 -10.68
C PHE A 127 14.44 5.10 -9.77
N GLU A 128 13.98 6.35 -9.82
CA GLU A 128 12.80 6.83 -9.09
C GLU A 128 11.52 6.08 -9.49
N ILE A 129 11.43 5.59 -10.74
CA ILE A 129 10.32 4.76 -11.19
C ILE A 129 10.34 3.40 -10.49
N CYS A 130 11.52 2.80 -10.34
CA CYS A 130 11.68 1.51 -9.66
C CYS A 130 11.40 1.62 -8.15
N ALA A 131 11.70 2.75 -7.52
CA ALA A 131 11.33 3.00 -6.12
C ALA A 131 9.81 3.06 -5.89
N GLN A 132 9.01 3.17 -6.96
CA GLN A 132 7.55 3.26 -6.95
C GLN A 132 6.90 2.13 -7.75
N ASP A 133 7.60 1.01 -7.97
CA ASP A 133 7.18 -0.15 -8.76
C ASP A 133 5.72 -0.58 -8.48
N LYS A 134 5.38 -0.75 -7.20
CA LYS A 134 4.05 -1.18 -6.72
C LYS A 134 2.92 -0.24 -7.11
N GLN A 135 3.23 1.04 -7.36
CA GLN A 135 2.22 2.03 -7.75
C GLN A 135 1.81 1.88 -9.22
N PHE A 136 2.69 1.35 -10.06
CA PHE A 136 2.52 1.39 -11.50
C PHE A 136 2.22 0.01 -12.12
N LEU A 137 2.59 -1.10 -11.46
CA LEU A 137 2.29 -2.45 -11.94
C LEU A 137 0.80 -2.64 -12.26
N ASN A 138 0.52 -3.21 -13.43
CA ASN A 138 -0.82 -3.44 -13.98
C ASN A 138 -1.68 -2.17 -14.16
N GLN A 139 -1.08 -0.98 -14.11
CA GLN A 139 -1.79 0.27 -14.36
C GLN A 139 -1.59 0.77 -15.78
N LYS A 140 -2.63 1.41 -16.33
CA LYS A 140 -2.52 2.21 -17.55
C LYS A 140 -1.94 3.57 -17.18
N VAL A 141 -0.80 3.94 -17.77
CA VAL A 141 -0.05 5.15 -17.43
C VAL A 141 0.24 6.02 -18.65
N ASN A 142 0.40 7.31 -18.43
CA ASN A 142 1.00 8.29 -19.32
C ASN A 142 2.49 8.32 -19.01
N LEU A 143 3.32 8.19 -20.04
CA LEU A 143 4.77 8.09 -19.95
C LEU A 143 5.38 9.42 -20.40
N SER A 144 6.18 10.02 -19.53
CA SER A 144 7.03 11.17 -19.89
C SER A 144 8.48 10.74 -19.94
N TYR A 145 9.18 11.21 -20.96
CA TYR A 145 10.54 10.82 -21.28
C TYR A 145 11.49 12.01 -21.13
N ASP A 146 12.73 11.73 -20.76
CA ASP A 146 13.85 12.65 -20.90
C ASP A 146 15.12 11.90 -21.35
N ILE A 147 16.13 12.65 -21.77
CA ILE A 147 17.44 12.09 -22.10
C ILE A 147 18.27 12.00 -20.82
N LEU A 148 18.45 10.78 -20.33
CA LEU A 148 19.27 10.49 -19.15
C LEU A 148 20.64 9.93 -19.56
N GLU A 149 21.62 10.14 -18.68
CA GLU A 149 22.96 9.58 -18.79
C GLU A 149 23.05 8.29 -17.97
N PHE A 150 23.32 7.18 -18.64
CA PHE A 150 23.51 5.87 -18.02
C PHE A 150 24.93 5.37 -18.26
N ASN A 151 25.45 4.54 -17.36
CA ASN A 151 26.73 3.87 -17.60
C ASN A 151 26.58 2.82 -18.71
N ASP A 152 27.64 2.63 -19.49
CA ASP A 152 27.66 1.70 -20.61
C ASP A 152 27.87 0.22 -20.20
N CYS A 153 28.32 -0.05 -18.98
CA CYS A 153 28.32 -1.39 -18.37
C CYS A 153 28.40 -1.32 -16.82
N GLU A 154 28.23 -2.47 -16.15
CA GLU A 154 28.24 -2.64 -14.68
C GLU A 154 29.64 -2.64 -14.04
N SER A 155 30.69 -2.81 -14.84
CA SER A 155 32.11 -2.87 -14.44
C SER A 155 32.90 -1.67 -14.97
N ASN A 156 34.11 -1.50 -14.47
CA ASN A 156 35.12 -0.69 -15.12
C ASN A 156 35.92 -1.60 -16.08
N GLU A 157 35.97 -1.22 -17.34
CA GLU A 157 36.79 -1.78 -18.44
C GLU A 157 36.23 -2.96 -19.27
N PRO A 158 36.11 -2.78 -20.61
CA PRO A 158 36.41 -1.58 -21.40
C PRO A 158 35.34 -0.47 -21.29
N CYS A 159 34.47 -0.57 -20.29
CA CYS A 159 33.39 0.34 -19.95
C CYS A 159 33.76 1.37 -18.89
N GLY A 160 32.94 2.41 -18.79
CA GLY A 160 33.16 3.60 -17.97
C GLY A 160 32.74 4.90 -18.67
N LYS A 161 31.97 4.83 -19.78
CA LYS A 161 31.45 6.00 -20.48
C LYS A 161 29.97 6.16 -20.22
N THR A 162 29.51 7.40 -20.08
CA THR A 162 28.09 7.73 -20.01
C THR A 162 27.46 7.73 -21.41
N LYS A 163 26.36 7.01 -21.55
CA LYS A 163 25.52 6.96 -22.74
C LYS A 163 24.23 7.72 -22.49
N LYS A 164 23.89 8.63 -23.40
CA LYS A 164 22.64 9.39 -23.38
C LYS A 164 21.54 8.59 -24.05
N GLU A 165 20.47 8.26 -23.32
CA GLU A 165 19.33 7.51 -23.83
C GLU A 165 17.99 8.14 -23.39
N SER A 166 16.96 8.01 -24.22
CA SER A 166 15.59 8.38 -23.85
C SER A 166 15.03 7.37 -22.86
N ALA A 167 14.71 7.84 -21.66
CA ALA A 167 14.21 7.03 -20.57
C ALA A 167 12.98 7.65 -19.93
N ILE A 168 12.14 6.80 -19.34
CA ILE A 168 10.94 7.24 -18.62
C ILE A 168 11.39 7.91 -17.33
N VAL A 169 11.07 9.20 -17.19
CA VAL A 169 11.35 9.98 -15.98
C VAL A 169 10.11 10.20 -15.12
N LYS A 170 8.91 9.99 -15.70
CA LYS A 170 7.66 10.16 -15.00
C LYS A 170 6.57 9.28 -15.57
N MET A 171 5.78 8.70 -14.68
CA MET A 171 4.55 7.99 -15.02
C MET A 171 3.36 8.63 -14.30
N ASP A 172 2.32 8.96 -15.04
CA ASP A 172 1.05 9.45 -14.50
C ASP A 172 -0.05 8.45 -14.84
N VAL A 173 -0.67 7.80 -13.85
CA VAL A 173 -1.75 6.84 -14.11
C VAL A 173 -2.93 7.52 -14.82
N ILE A 174 -3.33 7.00 -16.00
CA ILE A 174 -4.46 7.52 -16.79
C ILE A 174 -5.68 6.65 -16.49
N GLY A 175 -6.69 7.24 -15.84
CA GLY A 175 -7.91 6.54 -15.45
C GLY A 175 -8.05 6.34 -13.94
N SER A 176 -7.02 6.67 -13.17
CA SER A 176 -7.09 6.79 -11.72
C SER A 176 -7.20 8.26 -11.36
N SER A 177 -8.27 8.67 -10.68
CA SER A 177 -8.27 9.93 -9.94
C SER A 177 -7.05 9.91 -9.01
N LYS A 178 -6.32 11.03 -8.94
CA LYS A 178 -5.05 11.12 -8.21
C LYS A 178 -5.22 10.66 -6.75
N ASN A 179 -4.81 9.44 -6.46
CA ASN A 179 -4.10 9.00 -5.26
C ASN A 179 -3.82 7.50 -5.34
N SER A 180 -2.56 7.11 -5.20
CA SER A 180 -2.07 5.81 -4.71
C SER A 180 -3.10 4.67 -4.71
N GLN A 181 -3.10 3.86 -5.77
CA GLN A 181 -4.03 2.74 -5.91
C GLN A 181 -3.52 1.50 -5.15
N LYS A 182 -3.67 1.54 -3.82
CA LYS A 182 -4.09 0.36 -3.06
C LYS A 182 -5.49 0.02 -3.59
N SER A 183 -5.61 -1.17 -4.18
CA SER A 183 -6.84 -1.87 -4.57
C SER A 183 -8.12 -1.04 -4.66
N SER A 184 -8.57 -0.77 -5.89
CA SER A 184 -10.00 -0.57 -6.15
C SER A 184 -10.74 -1.84 -5.72
N GLY A 185 -11.22 -1.85 -4.48
CA GLY A 185 -12.03 -2.91 -3.89
C GLY A 185 -13.04 -2.41 -2.86
N ASP A 186 -12.69 -1.42 -2.03
CA ASP A 186 -13.34 -1.32 -0.70
C ASP A 186 -13.97 0.04 -0.36
N ALA A 187 -14.40 0.80 -1.38
CA ALA A 187 -15.26 1.95 -1.14
C ALA A 187 -16.73 1.52 -1.10
N LEU A 188 -17.30 1.40 0.10
CA LEU A 188 -18.72 1.12 0.31
C LEU A 188 -19.47 2.45 0.46
N THR A 189 -20.45 2.71 -0.40
CA THR A 189 -21.37 3.84 -0.24
C THR A 189 -22.69 3.34 0.31
N LEU A 190 -23.18 3.97 1.37
CA LEU A 190 -24.46 3.72 1.99
C LEU A 190 -25.34 4.98 1.92
N SER A 191 -26.62 4.83 1.62
CA SER A 191 -27.56 5.94 1.65
C SER A 191 -28.98 5.54 2.04
N ASN A 192 -29.70 6.47 2.64
CA ASN A 192 -31.14 6.40 2.90
C ASN A 192 -31.88 7.64 2.33
N GLY A 193 -31.25 8.42 1.46
CA GLY A 193 -31.78 9.66 0.89
C GLY A 193 -31.55 10.91 1.75
N GLU A 194 -31.49 10.78 3.08
CA GLU A 194 -31.13 11.88 3.98
C GLU A 194 -29.65 11.95 4.27
N TRP A 195 -29.00 10.78 4.33
CA TRP A 195 -27.59 10.62 4.58
C TRP A 195 -26.92 9.88 3.44
N THR A 196 -25.71 10.31 3.10
CA THR A 196 -24.80 9.57 2.21
C THR A 196 -23.49 9.34 2.94
N ILE A 197 -23.10 8.08 3.08
CA ILE A 197 -21.94 7.67 3.86
C ILE A 197 -21.02 6.86 2.96
N LYS A 198 -19.85 7.38 2.68
CA LYS A 198 -18.79 6.67 1.98
C LYS A 198 -17.77 6.16 2.99
N LEU A 199 -17.63 4.86 3.02
CA LEU A 199 -16.65 4.16 3.84
C LEU A 199 -15.55 3.64 2.93
N SER A 200 -14.29 3.80 3.32
CA SER A 200 -13.15 3.34 2.53
C SER A 200 -12.04 2.78 3.39
N ASN A 201 -11.07 2.10 2.76
CA ASN A 201 -9.99 1.40 3.46
C ASN A 201 -10.54 0.29 4.38
N TYR A 202 -11.63 -0.39 3.97
CA TYR A 202 -12.22 -1.49 4.73
C TYR A 202 -11.27 -2.70 4.84
N ASP A 203 -10.48 -2.95 3.79
CA ASP A 203 -9.38 -3.91 3.70
C ASP A 203 -8.26 -3.70 4.73
N SER A 204 -8.27 -2.59 5.47
CA SER A 204 -7.40 -2.41 6.62
C SER A 204 -7.78 -3.25 7.83
N TRP A 205 -9.00 -3.80 7.86
CA TRP A 205 -9.45 -4.71 8.90
C TRP A 205 -9.09 -6.15 8.55
N ASN A 206 -8.36 -6.82 9.44
CA ASN A 206 -7.86 -8.18 9.21
C ASN A 206 -8.77 -9.28 9.80
N GLY A 207 -10.03 -8.95 10.13
CA GLY A 207 -10.95 -9.86 10.81
C GLY A 207 -10.83 -9.87 12.35
N THR A 208 -9.83 -9.20 12.93
CA THR A 208 -9.66 -9.13 14.40
C THR A 208 -10.42 -7.94 14.99
N ASN A 209 -11.21 -8.16 16.04
CA ASN A 209 -11.94 -7.09 16.72
C ASN A 209 -11.02 -5.99 17.24
N GLY A 210 -11.46 -4.73 17.11
CA GLY A 210 -10.69 -3.56 17.53
C GLY A 210 -9.54 -3.18 16.59
N THR A 211 -9.41 -3.86 15.45
CA THR A 211 -8.45 -3.49 14.39
C THR A 211 -9.16 -2.74 13.25
N GLY A 212 -8.41 -2.40 12.21
CA GLY A 212 -8.87 -1.55 11.11
C GLY A 212 -8.38 -0.11 11.21
N ASN A 213 -8.50 0.59 10.09
CA ASN A 213 -8.27 2.01 9.91
C ASN A 213 -9.28 2.52 8.86
N VAL A 214 -10.55 2.20 9.06
CA VAL A 214 -11.60 2.53 8.09
C VAL A 214 -11.80 4.04 8.07
N ASN A 215 -11.96 4.62 6.89
CA ASN A 215 -12.26 6.02 6.71
C ASN A 215 -13.77 6.21 6.54
N TYR A 216 -14.28 7.31 7.08
CA TYR A 216 -15.67 7.72 7.02
C TYR A 216 -15.77 9.08 6.33
N ASN A 217 -16.69 9.22 5.38
CA ASN A 217 -17.16 10.50 4.88
C ASN A 217 -18.68 10.46 4.84
N GLY A 218 -19.32 11.18 5.76
CA GLY A 218 -20.77 11.24 5.88
C GLY A 218 -21.27 12.64 5.61
N CYS A 219 -22.25 12.76 4.72
CA CYS A 219 -22.92 14.01 4.36
C CYS A 219 -24.42 13.91 4.62
N ASP A 220 -25.02 15.00 5.10
CA ASP A 220 -26.47 15.17 5.14
C ASP A 220 -27.03 15.59 3.75
N SER A 221 -28.35 15.70 3.63
CA SER A 221 -29.04 16.10 2.40
C SER A 221 -28.76 17.55 1.95
N LYS A 222 -28.15 18.36 2.82
CA LYS A 222 -27.71 19.73 2.53
C LYS A 222 -26.22 19.78 2.15
N ASN A 223 -25.57 18.62 2.02
CA ASN A 223 -24.16 18.46 1.71
C ASN A 223 -23.22 19.02 2.80
N ASN A 224 -23.68 19.06 4.05
CA ASN A 224 -22.79 19.27 5.20
C ASN A 224 -22.13 17.93 5.53
N CYS A 225 -20.81 17.88 5.37
CA CYS A 225 -20.05 16.64 5.48
C CYS A 225 -19.08 16.66 6.65
N ILE A 226 -18.82 15.47 7.21
CA ILE A 226 -17.73 15.22 8.15
C ILE A 226 -16.89 14.05 7.67
N GLN A 227 -15.57 14.18 7.83
CA GLN A 227 -14.60 13.16 7.48
C GLN A 227 -13.88 12.68 8.74
N LEU A 228 -13.84 11.37 8.95
CA LEU A 228 -13.19 10.73 10.09
C LEU A 228 -12.28 9.61 9.58
N THR A 229 -11.17 9.40 10.28
CA THR A 229 -10.19 8.34 9.99
C THR A 229 -9.92 7.54 11.27
N GLY A 230 -9.21 6.42 11.17
CA GLY A 230 -8.88 5.61 12.35
C GLY A 230 -10.00 4.67 12.80
N GLY A 231 -11.01 4.43 11.96
CA GLY A 231 -12.17 3.62 12.30
C GLY A 231 -11.79 2.18 12.66
N LYS A 232 -12.36 1.68 13.76
CA LYS A 232 -12.14 0.32 14.27
C LYS A 232 -13.38 -0.53 14.06
N VAL A 233 -13.18 -1.78 13.67
CA VAL A 233 -14.26 -2.74 13.42
C VAL A 233 -14.35 -3.73 14.57
N PHE A 234 -15.57 -3.96 15.05
CA PHE A 234 -15.90 -4.93 16.07
C PHE A 234 -17.09 -5.76 15.61
N CYS A 235 -16.91 -7.06 15.47
CA CYS A 235 -17.97 -7.99 15.09
C CYS A 235 -18.28 -8.94 16.24
N ARG A 236 -19.56 -9.03 16.59
CA ARG A 236 -20.08 -9.90 17.65
C ARG A 236 -21.54 -10.23 17.34
N ASP A 237 -21.93 -11.49 17.57
CA ASP A 237 -23.33 -11.95 17.43
C ASP A 237 -23.96 -11.62 16.07
N GLY A 238 -23.20 -11.84 14.98
CA GLY A 238 -23.67 -11.60 13.61
C GLY A 238 -23.80 -10.12 13.21
N LYS A 239 -23.30 -9.19 14.04
CA LYS A 239 -23.28 -7.76 13.77
C LYS A 239 -21.87 -7.22 13.80
N CYS A 240 -21.52 -6.41 12.83
CA CYS A 240 -20.29 -5.64 12.79
C CYS A 240 -20.59 -4.17 13.03
N VAL A 241 -19.81 -3.57 13.92
CA VAL A 241 -19.83 -2.14 14.22
C VAL A 241 -18.49 -1.55 13.78
N THR A 242 -18.54 -0.58 12.89
CA THR A 242 -17.36 0.25 12.59
C THR A 242 -17.52 1.58 13.33
N GLY A 243 -16.56 1.94 14.18
CA GLY A 243 -16.64 3.09 15.07
C GLY A 243 -15.49 4.08 14.93
N TRP A 244 -15.78 5.37 15.11
CA TRP A 244 -14.83 6.49 15.12
C TRP A 244 -15.08 7.39 16.34
N GLN A 245 -14.02 8.02 16.84
CA GLN A 245 -14.09 9.04 17.90
C GLN A 245 -13.65 10.39 17.33
N ASN A 246 -14.39 11.45 17.64
CA ASN A 246 -14.02 12.82 17.32
C ASN A 246 -14.34 13.74 18.52
N GLY A 247 -13.35 13.98 19.37
CA GLY A 247 -13.55 14.67 20.65
C GLY A 247 -14.51 13.90 21.55
N GLU A 248 -15.57 14.57 22.00
CA GLU A 248 -16.64 13.98 22.84
C GLU A 248 -17.67 13.16 22.05
N TYR A 249 -17.58 13.16 20.72
CA TYR A 249 -18.53 12.47 19.84
C TYR A 249 -17.99 11.11 19.40
N ALA A 250 -18.87 10.11 19.42
CA ALA A 250 -18.62 8.78 18.88
C ALA A 250 -19.57 8.51 17.71
N TYR A 251 -19.03 8.05 16.59
CA TYR A 251 -19.77 7.72 15.38
C TYR A 251 -19.68 6.23 15.16
N ALA A 252 -20.79 5.57 14.84
CA ALA A 252 -20.82 4.13 14.59
C ALA A 252 -21.70 3.81 13.39
N ILE A 253 -21.22 2.92 12.52
CA ILE A 253 -22.01 2.23 11.51
C ILE A 253 -22.20 0.80 11.97
N GLU A 254 -23.45 0.43 12.23
CA GLU A 254 -23.85 -0.92 12.57
C GLU A 254 -24.39 -1.61 11.31
N SER A 255 -23.80 -2.77 10.98
CA SER A 255 -24.19 -3.60 9.84
C SER A 255 -24.31 -5.05 10.29
N VAL A 256 -25.31 -5.73 9.76
CA VAL A 256 -25.55 -7.15 9.97
C VAL A 256 -24.72 -7.97 8.98
N ILE A 257 -24.14 -9.07 9.44
CA ILE A 257 -23.39 -10.01 8.60
C ILE A 257 -24.40 -10.96 7.95
N THR A 258 -24.39 -11.05 6.63
CA THR A 258 -25.17 -12.03 5.88
C THR A 258 -24.26 -12.98 5.14
N GLU A 259 -24.62 -14.26 5.15
CA GLU A 259 -23.89 -15.29 4.37
C GLU A 259 -24.21 -15.17 2.88
N ASP A 260 -25.44 -14.78 2.56
CA ASP A 260 -25.87 -14.45 1.22
C ASP A 260 -25.55 -12.96 0.98
N ASN A 261 -24.89 -12.64 -0.14
CA ASN A 261 -24.55 -11.27 -0.59
C ASN A 261 -25.78 -10.38 -0.87
N ASN A 262 -26.90 -10.58 -0.18
CA ASN A 262 -28.16 -9.91 -0.35
C ASN A 262 -28.04 -8.47 0.18
N SER A 263 -27.81 -7.52 -0.74
CA SER A 263 -27.61 -6.09 -0.47
C SER A 263 -28.79 -5.35 0.19
N ASN A 264 -29.87 -6.07 0.53
CA ASN A 264 -31.10 -5.50 1.06
C ASN A 264 -31.07 -5.22 2.58
N GLN A 265 -30.04 -5.68 3.30
CA GLN A 265 -29.93 -5.39 4.72
C GLN A 265 -29.40 -3.97 4.96
N ALA A 266 -30.22 -3.18 5.65
CA ALA A 266 -29.90 -1.80 5.94
C ALA A 266 -28.96 -1.69 7.15
N SER A 267 -27.97 -0.82 7.03
CA SER A 267 -27.11 -0.40 8.13
C SER A 267 -27.76 0.74 8.91
N THR A 268 -27.23 1.02 10.09
CA THR A 268 -27.64 2.14 10.94
C THR A 268 -26.44 3.01 11.30
N LEU A 269 -26.57 4.32 11.10
CA LEU A 269 -25.64 5.31 11.66
C LEU A 269 -26.13 5.71 13.05
N ILE A 270 -25.23 5.67 14.02
CA ILE A 270 -25.45 6.14 15.38
C ILE A 270 -24.37 7.15 15.71
N VAL A 271 -24.77 8.33 16.19
CA VAL A 271 -23.84 9.32 16.75
C VAL A 271 -24.20 9.55 18.20
N ARG A 272 -23.21 9.44 19.07
CA ARG A 272 -23.30 9.70 20.51
C ARG A 272 -22.45 10.90 20.88
N GLN A 273 -22.88 11.61 21.92
CA GLN A 273 -22.06 12.58 22.65
C GLN A 273 -22.00 12.09 24.10
N GLY A 274 -20.84 11.58 24.53
CA GLY A 274 -20.76 10.74 25.74
C GLY A 274 -21.73 9.55 25.67
N ASP A 275 -22.57 9.39 26.68
CA ASP A 275 -23.53 8.28 26.77
C ASP A 275 -24.86 8.53 26.02
N LYS A 276 -25.08 9.76 25.51
CA LYS A 276 -26.33 10.15 24.87
C LYS A 276 -26.27 9.93 23.36
N VAL A 277 -27.23 9.18 22.82
CA VAL A 277 -27.47 9.12 21.37
C VAL A 277 -28.10 10.43 20.91
N ILE A 278 -27.42 11.14 20.01
CA ILE A 278 -27.87 12.43 19.45
C ILE A 278 -28.34 12.31 18.00
N LEU A 279 -27.95 11.25 17.29
CA LEU A 279 -28.41 10.92 15.96
C LEU A 279 -28.55 9.40 15.81
N ARG A 280 -29.63 8.96 15.19
CA ARG A 280 -29.82 7.59 14.74
C ARG A 280 -30.49 7.60 13.38
N ALA A 281 -29.77 7.19 12.34
CA ALA A 281 -30.27 7.13 10.97
C ALA A 281 -30.26 5.67 10.49
N GLU A 282 -31.45 5.11 10.31
CA GLU A 282 -31.65 3.73 9.84
C GLU A 282 -31.87 3.70 8.31
N GLY A 283 -31.98 2.50 7.75
CA GLY A 283 -32.35 2.35 6.34
C GLY A 283 -31.20 2.61 5.37
N LEU A 284 -29.95 2.69 5.84
CA LEU A 284 -28.78 2.93 5.01
C LEU A 284 -28.46 1.70 4.17
N LYS A 285 -28.76 1.75 2.87
CA LYS A 285 -28.54 0.67 1.92
C LYS A 285 -27.35 0.98 1.03
N ARG A 286 -26.70 -0.07 0.52
CA ARG A 286 -25.65 0.07 -0.49
C ARG A 286 -26.22 0.74 -1.75
N VAL A 287 -25.52 1.75 -2.27
CA VAL A 287 -25.86 2.48 -3.51
C VAL A 287 -24.70 2.52 -4.48
#